data_AF-M6RDJ4-F1
#
_entry.id   AF-M6RDJ4-F1
#
_cell.length_a   1.000
_cell.length_b   1.000
_cell.length_c   1.000
_cell.angle_alpha   90.00
_cell.angle_beta   90.00
_cell.angle_gamma   90.00
#
_symmetry.space_group_name_H-M   'P 1'
#
loop_
_entity.id
_entity.type
_entity.pdbx_description
1 polymer ?
#
loop_
_entity_poly.entity_id
_entity_poly.type
_entity_poly.pdbx_seq_one_letter_code
_entity_poly.pdbx_strand_id
1 'polypeptide(L)'
;MLVLFFLYQDGKKVERFILDNLPFSKQLEEQVGRKLTAAVQTVIRGNLIISILQGTAIYILLWIAGISSPFLYASLAAFFSIIPVVGTSAVWLPIGLYILFLENNPMMAIFFMGSGLFFYVVLENFVKPRMLDKKLQAHPLLIFLSLIGGIKEFGIMGLVVGPVTVTLVVILWDFWKLYRRELILNKGHR
;
A
#
# COMPACT_ATOMS: atom_id res chain seq x y z
N MET A 1 -7.57 15.09 -4.92
CA MET A 1 -7.02 15.63 -6.20
C MET A 1 -6.36 16.99 -6.03
N LEU A 2 -6.97 17.96 -5.35
CA LEU A 2 -6.35 19.28 -5.10
C LEU A 2 -5.00 19.22 -4.40
N VAL A 3 -4.83 18.33 -3.40
CA VAL A 3 -3.54 18.15 -2.70
C VAL A 3 -2.44 17.65 -3.64
N LEU A 4 -2.73 16.66 -4.51
CA LEU A 4 -1.78 16.15 -5.51
C LEU A 4 -1.45 17.20 -6.57
N PHE A 5 -2.43 18.01 -6.97
CA PHE A 5 -2.25 19.10 -7.93
C PHE A 5 -1.33 20.19 -7.38
N PHE A 6 -1.54 20.63 -6.13
CA PHE A 6 -0.63 21.57 -5.45
C PHE A 6 0.77 20.97 -5.21
N LEU A 7 0.86 19.68 -4.86
CA LEU A 7 2.14 18.99 -4.68
C LEU A 7 2.94 18.89 -5.98
N TYR A 8 2.29 18.74 -7.13
CA TYR A 8 2.93 18.63 -8.45
C TYR A 8 3.29 20.00 -9.04
N GLN A 9 2.49 21.04 -8.77
CA GLN A 9 2.68 22.39 -9.30
C GLN A 9 3.71 23.20 -8.48
N ASP A 10 3.69 23.07 -7.15
CA ASP A 10 4.59 23.78 -6.24
C ASP A 10 5.63 22.85 -5.58
N GLY A 11 5.80 21.62 -6.06
CA GLY A 11 6.69 20.62 -5.46
C GLY A 11 8.10 21.13 -5.18
N LYS A 12 8.68 21.92 -6.10
CA LYS A 12 10.01 22.54 -5.91
C LYS A 12 10.02 23.70 -4.91
N LYS A 13 8.90 24.40 -4.72
CA LYS A 13 8.76 25.48 -3.72
C LYS A 13 8.48 24.92 -2.33
N VAL A 14 7.67 23.86 -2.23
CA VAL A 14 7.43 23.13 -0.98
C VAL A 14 8.70 22.43 -0.54
N GLU A 15 9.42 21.80 -1.47
CA GLU A 15 10.76 21.24 -1.24
C GLU A 15 11.71 22.33 -0.70
N ARG A 16 11.89 23.46 -1.40
CA ARG A 16 12.76 24.55 -0.92
C ARG A 16 12.30 25.17 0.40
N PHE A 17 11.01 25.38 0.61
CA PHE A 17 10.50 25.97 1.86
C PHE A 17 10.73 25.06 3.07
N ILE A 18 10.59 23.75 2.88
CA ILE A 18 10.87 22.74 3.90
C ILE A 18 12.38 22.65 4.14
N LEU A 19 13.19 22.65 3.08
CA LEU A 19 14.65 22.55 3.14
C LEU A 19 15.32 23.82 3.72
N ASP A 20 14.86 25.02 3.35
CA ASP A 20 15.43 26.30 3.79
C ASP A 20 15.12 26.64 5.26
N ASN A 21 14.05 26.06 5.83
CA ASN A 21 13.66 26.27 7.23
C ASN A 21 14.00 25.10 8.17
N LEU A 22 14.49 23.98 7.64
CA LEU A 22 14.94 22.86 8.45
C LEU A 22 16.46 22.95 8.68
N PRO A 23 16.96 22.75 9.91
CA PRO A 23 18.38 22.85 10.23
C PRO A 23 19.12 21.57 9.82
N PHE A 24 19.06 21.19 8.55
CA PHE A 24 19.65 19.96 8.02
C PHE A 24 20.80 20.26 7.05
N SER A 25 21.88 19.49 7.14
CA SER A 25 23.02 19.62 6.23
C SER A 25 22.63 19.16 4.81
N LYS A 26 23.22 19.73 3.75
CA LYS A 26 23.01 19.30 2.35
C LYS A 26 23.10 17.78 2.15
N GLN A 27 23.94 17.09 2.92
CA GLN A 27 24.05 15.63 2.91
C GLN A 27 22.77 14.92 3.36
N LEU A 28 22.04 15.47 4.33
CA LEU A 28 20.78 14.91 4.82
C LEU A 28 19.65 15.13 3.82
N GLU A 29 19.61 16.29 3.14
CA GLU A 29 18.63 16.57 2.07
C GLU A 29 18.75 15.54 0.93
N GLU A 30 19.97 15.30 0.46
CA GLU A 30 20.22 14.30 -0.58
C GLU A 30 19.88 12.87 -0.12
N GLN A 31 20.16 12.53 1.14
CA GLN A 31 19.79 11.23 1.69
C GLN A 31 18.27 11.05 1.75
N VAL A 32 17.53 12.09 2.14
CA VAL A 32 16.06 12.08 2.18
C VAL A 32 15.50 11.96 0.76
N GLY A 33 15.99 12.74 -0.20
CA GLY A 33 15.57 12.67 -1.61
C GLY A 33 15.80 11.29 -2.23
N ARG A 34 16.96 10.67 -1.97
CA ARG A 34 17.25 9.28 -2.41
C ARG A 34 16.30 8.27 -1.78
N LYS A 35 16.02 8.40 -0.47
CA LYS A 35 15.08 7.51 0.24
C LYS A 35 13.64 7.66 -0.28
N LEU A 36 13.19 8.87 -0.55
CA LEU A 36 11.86 9.13 -1.13
C LEU A 36 11.74 8.54 -2.53
N THR A 37 12.74 8.77 -3.38
CA THR A 37 12.77 8.22 -4.75
C THR A 37 12.74 6.69 -4.71
N ALA A 38 13.54 6.08 -3.84
CA ALA A 38 13.55 4.64 -3.66
C ALA A 38 12.19 4.12 -3.14
N ALA A 39 11.56 4.81 -2.19
CA ALA A 39 10.25 4.44 -1.68
C ALA A 39 9.17 4.48 -2.77
N VAL A 40 9.13 5.54 -3.58
CA VAL A 40 8.20 5.68 -4.71
C VAL A 40 8.42 4.57 -5.74
N GLN A 41 9.68 4.33 -6.14
CA GLN A 41 10.01 3.26 -7.09
C GLN A 41 9.62 1.88 -6.55
N THR A 42 9.85 1.62 -5.27
CA THR A 42 9.46 0.37 -4.60
C THR A 42 7.94 0.18 -4.62
N VAL A 43 7.15 1.22 -4.31
CA VAL A 43 5.68 1.15 -4.37
C VAL A 43 5.18 0.92 -5.80
N ILE A 44 5.70 1.64 -6.80
CA ILE A 44 5.30 1.50 -8.20
C ILE A 44 5.61 0.07 -8.69
N ARG A 45 6.82 -0.43 -8.46
CA ARG A 45 7.22 -1.80 -8.84
C ARG A 45 6.35 -2.84 -8.13
N GLY A 46 6.06 -2.64 -6.85
CA GLY A 46 5.14 -3.50 -6.10
C GLY A 46 3.76 -3.57 -6.75
N ASN A 47 3.16 -2.42 -7.04
CA ASN A 47 1.83 -2.35 -7.64
C ASN A 47 1.80 -3.00 -9.03
N LEU A 48 2.82 -2.81 -9.86
CA LEU A 48 2.89 -3.43 -11.19
C LEU A 48 2.95 -4.95 -11.13
N ILE A 49 3.70 -5.52 -10.17
CA ILE A 49 3.77 -6.97 -10.03
C ILE A 49 2.45 -7.51 -9.47
N ILE A 50 1.86 -6.83 -8.47
CA ILE A 50 0.56 -7.22 -7.91
C ILE A 50 -0.54 -7.15 -8.97
N SER A 51 -0.52 -6.14 -9.85
CA SER A 51 -1.54 -6.03 -10.90
C SER A 51 -1.49 -7.16 -11.92
N ILE A 52 -0.29 -7.62 -12.29
CA ILE A 52 -0.11 -8.81 -13.15
C ILE A 52 -0.65 -10.06 -12.45
N LEU A 53 -0.32 -10.25 -11.18
CA LEU A 53 -0.78 -11.41 -10.40
C LEU A 53 -2.31 -11.40 -10.22
N GLN A 54 -2.88 -10.24 -9.91
CA GLN A 54 -4.33 -10.07 -9.78
C GLN A 54 -5.03 -10.29 -11.12
N GLY A 55 -4.53 -9.73 -12.22
CA GLY A 55 -5.06 -9.96 -13.56
C GLY A 55 -5.03 -11.44 -13.95
N THR A 56 -3.92 -12.12 -13.66
CA THR A 56 -3.76 -13.57 -13.94
C THR A 56 -4.74 -14.40 -13.11
N ALA A 57 -4.91 -14.08 -11.82
CA ALA A 57 -5.89 -14.76 -10.98
C ALA A 57 -7.32 -14.57 -11.49
N ILE A 58 -7.69 -13.33 -11.85
CA ILE A 58 -9.01 -13.05 -12.44
C ILE A 58 -9.20 -13.76 -13.78
N TYR A 59 -8.17 -13.83 -14.63
CA TYR A 59 -8.21 -14.58 -15.89
C TYR A 59 -8.58 -16.05 -15.66
N ILE A 60 -7.88 -16.71 -14.73
CA ILE A 60 -8.13 -18.12 -14.39
C ILE A 60 -9.56 -18.30 -13.87
N LEU A 61 -10.02 -17.41 -12.99
CA LEU A 61 -11.38 -17.46 -12.46
C LEU A 61 -12.44 -17.27 -13.54
N LEU A 62 -12.25 -16.33 -14.47
CA LEU A 62 -13.17 -16.09 -15.58
C LEU A 62 -13.21 -17.26 -16.55
N TRP A 63 -12.06 -17.87 -16.81
CA TRP A 63 -11.95 -19.06 -17.66
C TRP A 63 -12.68 -20.26 -17.04
N ILE A 64 -12.51 -20.49 -15.73
CA ILE A 64 -13.26 -21.52 -14.99
C ILE A 64 -14.77 -21.22 -14.98
N ALA A 65 -15.14 -19.94 -14.83
CA ALA A 65 -16.53 -19.49 -14.85
C ALA A 65 -17.19 -19.62 -16.24
N GLY A 66 -16.43 -19.92 -17.31
CA GLY A 66 -16.96 -20.03 -18.66
C GLY A 66 -17.33 -18.68 -19.30
N ILE A 67 -16.88 -17.56 -18.73
CA ILE A 67 -17.17 -16.22 -19.24
C ILE A 67 -16.45 -16.01 -20.56
N SER A 68 -17.18 -15.52 -21.57
CA SER A 68 -16.60 -15.17 -22.87
C SER A 68 -15.53 -14.08 -22.73
N SER A 69 -14.46 -14.15 -23.53
CA SER A 69 -13.38 -13.16 -23.55
C SER A 69 -12.69 -12.93 -22.19
N PRO A 70 -12.23 -14.00 -21.49
CA PRO A 70 -11.65 -13.87 -20.16
C PRO A 70 -10.39 -12.98 -20.15
N PHE A 71 -9.63 -12.98 -21.25
CA PHE A 71 -8.44 -12.14 -21.42
C PHE A 71 -8.75 -10.64 -21.40
N LEU A 72 -9.85 -10.22 -22.03
CA LEU A 72 -10.27 -8.81 -22.07
C LEU A 72 -10.56 -8.30 -20.66
N TYR A 73 -11.43 -8.99 -19.94
CA TYR A 73 -11.83 -8.61 -18.58
C TYR A 73 -10.68 -8.71 -17.58
N ALA A 74 -9.82 -9.72 -17.71
CA ALA A 74 -8.62 -9.84 -16.88
C ALA A 74 -7.63 -8.69 -17.12
N SER A 75 -7.47 -8.26 -18.37
CA SER A 75 -6.63 -7.11 -18.72
C SER A 75 -7.19 -5.81 -18.14
N LEU A 76 -8.51 -5.62 -18.21
CA LEU A 76 -9.18 -4.50 -17.55
C LEU A 76 -8.98 -4.57 -16.03
N ALA A 77 -9.13 -5.75 -15.42
CA ALA A 77 -8.92 -5.94 -13.99
C ALA A 77 -7.47 -5.61 -13.58
N ALA A 78 -6.48 -6.05 -14.35
CA ALA A 78 -5.07 -5.70 -14.15
C ALA A 78 -4.83 -4.18 -14.27
N PHE A 79 -5.48 -3.52 -15.22
CA PHE A 79 -5.40 -2.08 -15.39
C PHE A 79 -5.99 -1.34 -14.18
N PHE A 80 -7.20 -1.72 -13.74
CA PHE A 80 -7.85 -1.13 -12.56
C PHE A 80 -7.13 -1.47 -11.25
N SER A 81 -6.41 -2.59 -11.17
CA SER A 81 -5.57 -2.97 -10.02
C SER A 81 -4.52 -1.92 -9.65
N ILE A 82 -4.07 -1.12 -10.62
CA ILE A 82 -3.13 -0.02 -10.39
C ILE A 82 -3.77 1.06 -9.49
N ILE A 83 -5.09 1.23 -9.55
CA ILE A 83 -5.85 2.19 -8.74
C ILE A 83 -6.09 1.59 -7.35
N PRO A 84 -5.48 2.14 -6.29
CA PRO A 84 -5.71 1.66 -4.93
C PRO A 84 -7.19 1.78 -4.54
N VAL A 85 -7.66 0.94 -3.61
CA VAL A 85 -9.04 0.89 -3.08
C VAL A 85 -10.07 0.31 -4.06
N VAL A 86 -10.05 0.70 -5.33
CA VAL A 86 -10.96 0.16 -6.35
C VAL A 86 -10.44 -1.20 -6.85
N GLY A 87 -9.17 -1.23 -7.27
CA GLY A 87 -8.47 -2.44 -7.69
C GLY A 87 -9.23 -3.28 -8.72
N THR A 88 -9.06 -4.61 -8.65
CA THR A 88 -9.79 -5.56 -9.50
C THR A 88 -11.29 -5.66 -9.22
N SER A 89 -11.76 -5.15 -8.07
CA SER A 89 -13.16 -5.27 -7.67
C SER A 89 -14.12 -4.57 -8.63
N ALA A 90 -13.68 -3.51 -9.31
CA ALA A 90 -14.47 -2.84 -10.35
C ALA A 90 -14.86 -3.75 -11.53
N VAL A 91 -14.10 -4.81 -11.77
CA VAL A 91 -14.39 -5.77 -12.86
C VAL A 91 -14.96 -7.06 -12.31
N TRP A 92 -14.31 -7.61 -11.27
CA TRP A 92 -14.70 -8.88 -10.69
C TRP A 92 -16.10 -8.83 -10.07
N LEU A 93 -16.45 -7.77 -9.34
CA LEU A 93 -17.71 -7.71 -8.60
C LEU A 93 -18.93 -7.62 -9.52
N PRO A 94 -18.97 -6.76 -10.55
CA PRO A 94 -20.05 -6.77 -11.54
C PRO A 94 -20.19 -8.10 -12.30
N ILE A 95 -19.08 -8.76 -12.64
CA ILE A 95 -19.12 -10.06 -13.32
C ILE A 95 -19.69 -11.14 -12.38
N GLY A 96 -19.33 -11.12 -11.10
CA GLY A 96 -19.91 -12.03 -10.11
C GLY A 96 -21.43 -11.85 -9.96
N LEU A 97 -21.90 -10.60 -9.98
CA LEU A 97 -23.34 -10.30 -9.98
C LEU A 97 -24.02 -10.75 -11.28
N TYR A 98 -23.35 -10.61 -12.42
CA TYR A 98 -23.84 -11.13 -13.70
C TYR A 98 -24.01 -12.65 -13.66
N ILE A 99 -23.01 -13.40 -13.17
CA ILE A 99 -23.10 -14.87 -13.01
C ILE A 99 -24.27 -15.25 -12.07
N LEU A 100 -24.47 -14.48 -11.01
CA LEU A 100 -25.52 -14.73 -10.03
C LEU A 100 -26.93 -14.52 -10.63
N PHE A 101 -27.16 -13.38 -11.27
CA PHE A 101 -28.51 -12.95 -11.66
C PHE A 101 -28.88 -13.29 -13.10
N LEU A 102 -27.93 -13.24 -14.03
CA LEU A 102 -28.19 -13.45 -15.45
C LEU A 102 -27.92 -14.90 -15.88
N GLU A 103 -26.83 -15.50 -15.40
CA GLU A 103 -26.56 -16.93 -15.65
C GLU A 103 -27.31 -17.86 -14.69
N ASN A 104 -27.93 -17.29 -13.64
CA ASN A 104 -28.68 -18.01 -12.61
C ASN A 104 -27.87 -19.17 -11.98
N ASN A 105 -26.55 -18.97 -11.80
CA ASN A 105 -25.63 -19.95 -11.23
C ASN A 105 -25.03 -19.45 -9.92
N PRO A 106 -25.77 -19.55 -8.80
CA PRO A 106 -25.34 -18.99 -7.51
C PRO A 106 -24.08 -19.67 -6.96
N MET A 107 -23.89 -20.96 -7.24
CA MET A 107 -22.72 -21.69 -6.77
C MET A 107 -21.44 -21.20 -7.45
N MET A 108 -21.47 -21.00 -8.76
CA MET A 108 -20.34 -20.42 -9.49
C MET A 108 -20.10 -18.96 -9.07
N ALA A 109 -21.16 -18.17 -8.88
CA ALA A 109 -21.03 -16.78 -8.43
C ALA A 109 -20.34 -16.67 -7.06
N ILE A 110 -20.76 -17.50 -6.09
CA ILE A 110 -20.14 -17.53 -4.75
C ILE A 110 -18.69 -17.99 -4.85
N PHE A 111 -18.41 -19.02 -5.63
CA PHE A 111 -17.04 -19.49 -5.84
C PHE A 111 -16.15 -18.40 -6.47
N PHE A 112 -16.63 -17.77 -7.54
CA PHE A 112 -15.93 -16.71 -8.26
C PHE A 112 -15.69 -15.50 -7.35
N MET A 113 -16.71 -15.07 -6.61
CA MET A 113 -16.61 -13.93 -5.71
C MET A 113 -15.76 -14.18 -4.47
N GLY A 114 -15.93 -15.33 -3.84
CA GLY A 114 -15.09 -15.75 -2.72
C GLY A 114 -13.63 -15.87 -3.12
N SER A 115 -13.34 -16.48 -4.27
CA SER A 115 -11.97 -16.64 -4.77
C SER A 115 -11.35 -15.30 -5.17
N GLY A 116 -12.12 -14.41 -5.84
CA GLY A 116 -11.67 -13.06 -6.18
C GLY A 116 -11.28 -12.25 -4.95
N LEU A 117 -12.11 -12.28 -3.90
CA LEU A 117 -11.81 -11.66 -2.62
C LEU A 117 -10.59 -12.28 -1.95
N PHE A 118 -10.50 -13.61 -1.94
CA PHE A 118 -9.37 -14.33 -1.37
C PHE A 118 -8.05 -13.91 -2.02
N PHE A 119 -7.96 -13.92 -3.35
CA PHE A 119 -6.76 -13.49 -4.06
C PHE A 119 -6.43 -12.02 -3.80
N TYR A 120 -7.44 -11.13 -3.79
CA TYR A 120 -7.23 -9.72 -3.45
C TYR A 120 -6.59 -9.58 -2.06
N VAL A 121 -7.16 -10.23 -1.04
CA VAL A 121 -6.65 -10.18 0.34
C VAL A 121 -5.24 -10.75 0.43
N VAL A 122 -4.99 -11.92 -0.17
CA VAL A 122 -3.67 -12.57 -0.16
C VAL A 122 -2.62 -11.69 -0.84
N LEU A 123 -2.92 -11.16 -2.01
CA LEU A 123 -1.96 -10.37 -2.79
C LEU A 123 -1.64 -9.04 -2.11
N GLU A 124 -2.65 -8.31 -1.61
CA GLU A 124 -2.44 -7.01 -0.97
C GLU A 124 -1.84 -7.11 0.45
N ASN A 125 -2.26 -8.11 1.24
CA ASN A 125 -1.90 -8.18 2.66
C ASN A 125 -0.73 -9.12 2.97
N PHE A 126 -0.40 -10.06 2.07
CA PHE A 126 0.67 -11.04 2.32
C PHE A 126 1.78 -10.96 1.29
N VAL A 127 1.45 -10.88 0.00
CA VAL A 127 2.47 -10.88 -1.07
C VAL A 127 3.14 -9.52 -1.16
N LYS A 128 2.36 -8.44 -1.27
CA LYS A 128 2.89 -7.08 -1.38
C LYS A 128 3.82 -6.69 -0.21
N PRO A 129 3.50 -6.95 1.07
CA PRO A 129 4.41 -6.63 2.17
C PRO A 129 5.63 -7.56 2.29
N ARG A 130 5.60 -8.74 1.66
CA ARG A 130 6.79 -9.61 1.55
C ARG A 130 7.72 -9.14 0.44
N MET A 131 7.16 -8.60 -0.64
CA MET A 131 7.91 -8.07 -1.77
C MET A 131 8.54 -6.71 -1.50
N LEU A 132 7.82 -5.87 -0.74
CA LEU A 132 8.31 -4.55 -0.34
C LEU A 132 9.13 -4.72 0.94
N ASP A 133 10.44 -4.49 0.84
CA ASP A 133 11.40 -4.59 1.95
C ASP A 133 10.87 -3.88 3.20
N LYS A 134 10.68 -4.67 4.28
CA LYS A 134 10.03 -4.28 5.56
C LYS A 134 10.86 -3.32 6.42
N LYS A 135 11.66 -2.43 5.85
CA LYS A 135 12.64 -1.66 6.63
C LYS A 135 12.03 -0.69 7.66
N LEU A 136 10.70 -0.50 7.68
CA LEU A 136 9.98 0.41 8.58
C LEU A 136 8.60 -0.13 9.03
N GLN A 137 8.45 -1.43 9.29
CA GLN A 137 7.19 -1.95 9.82
C GLN A 137 7.24 -2.11 11.34
N ALA A 138 6.36 -1.39 12.04
CA ALA A 138 6.09 -1.63 13.45
C ALA A 138 5.67 -3.09 13.68
N HIS A 139 6.12 -3.70 14.79
CA HIS A 139 5.80 -5.08 15.10
C HIS A 139 4.26 -5.29 15.15
N PRO A 140 3.69 -6.36 14.56
CA PRO A 140 2.23 -6.57 14.51
C PRO A 140 1.55 -6.50 15.88
N LEU A 141 2.25 -6.98 16.93
CA LEU A 141 1.79 -6.87 18.32
C LEU A 141 1.59 -5.41 18.77
N LEU A 142 2.45 -4.48 18.36
CA LEU A 142 2.33 -3.06 18.70
C LEU A 142 1.12 -2.42 18.01
N ILE A 143 0.85 -2.79 16.75
CA ILE A 143 -0.35 -2.38 16.02
C ILE A 143 -1.61 -2.94 16.71
N PHE A 144 -1.59 -4.22 17.11
CA PHE A 144 -2.72 -4.84 17.79
C PHE A 144 -3.02 -4.18 19.15
N LEU A 145 -1.97 -3.94 19.96
CA LEU A 145 -2.11 -3.26 21.24
C LEU A 145 -2.61 -1.82 21.06
N SER A 146 -2.18 -1.12 20.01
CA SER A 146 -2.65 0.25 19.75
C SER A 146 -4.07 0.31 19.23
N LEU A 147 -4.55 -0.71 18.52
CA LEU A 147 -5.96 -0.84 18.19
C LEU A 147 -6.80 -1.01 19.47
N ILE A 148 -6.41 -1.91 20.38
CA ILE A 148 -7.13 -2.12 21.65
C ILE A 148 -7.13 -0.83 22.49
N GLY A 149 -5.96 -0.23 22.70
CA GLY A 149 -5.83 1.02 23.46
C GLY A 149 -6.53 2.19 22.79
N GLY A 150 -6.41 2.31 21.47
CA GLY A 150 -7.05 3.34 20.68
C GLY A 150 -8.57 3.25 20.74
N ILE A 151 -9.14 2.04 20.60
CA ILE A 151 -10.59 1.83 20.71
C ILE A 151 -11.09 2.22 22.10
N LYS A 152 -10.33 1.87 23.14
CA LYS A 152 -10.70 2.17 24.53
C LYS A 152 -10.80 3.68 24.79
N GLU A 153 -9.88 4.48 24.24
CA GLU A 153 -9.82 5.93 24.49
C GLU A 153 -10.62 6.76 23.47
N PHE A 154 -10.62 6.36 22.19
CA PHE A 154 -11.18 7.16 21.08
C PHE A 154 -12.34 6.47 20.36
N GLY A 155 -12.84 5.34 20.87
CA GLY A 155 -13.91 4.57 20.24
C GLY A 155 -13.53 4.10 18.83
N ILE A 156 -14.45 4.18 17.87
CA ILE A 156 -14.20 3.69 16.50
C ILE A 156 -13.06 4.46 15.80
N MET A 157 -12.85 5.75 16.13
CA MET A 157 -11.73 6.53 15.59
C MET A 157 -10.38 5.98 16.07
N GLY A 158 -10.38 5.28 17.20
CA GLY A 158 -9.23 4.56 17.76
C GLY A 158 -8.62 3.51 16.83
N LEU A 159 -9.41 2.95 15.91
CA LEU A 159 -8.93 2.02 14.88
C LEU A 159 -7.92 2.67 13.91
N VAL A 160 -8.01 3.99 13.73
CA VAL A 160 -7.10 4.77 12.87
C VAL A 160 -6.01 5.44 13.71
N VAL A 161 -6.41 6.10 14.80
CA VAL A 161 -5.49 6.88 15.66
C VAL A 161 -4.42 5.97 16.29
N GLY A 162 -4.81 4.81 16.81
CA GLY A 162 -3.88 3.88 17.49
C GLY A 162 -2.69 3.45 16.61
N PRO A 163 -2.93 2.84 15.43
CA PRO A 163 -1.86 2.45 14.53
C PRO A 163 -0.98 3.63 14.08
N VAL A 164 -1.59 4.78 13.76
CA VAL A 164 -0.85 5.99 13.33
C VAL A 164 0.12 6.46 14.41
N THR A 165 -0.32 6.52 15.68
CA THR A 165 0.54 6.92 16.79
C THR A 165 1.72 5.97 16.98
N VAL A 166 1.50 4.65 16.91
CA VAL A 166 2.59 3.67 17.01
C VAL A 166 3.57 3.79 15.86
N THR A 167 3.07 3.95 14.63
CA THR A 167 3.93 4.14 13.46
C THR A 167 4.81 5.39 13.61
N LEU A 168 4.25 6.51 14.10
CA LEU A 168 5.02 7.73 14.39
C LEU A 168 6.12 7.48 15.42
N VAL A 169 5.81 6.79 16.52
CA VAL A 169 6.80 6.46 17.56
C VAL A 169 7.93 5.59 17.02
N VAL A 170 7.61 4.56 16.21
CA VAL A 170 8.62 3.69 15.59
C VAL A 170 9.51 4.47 14.62
N ILE A 171 8.93 5.36 13.80
CA ILE A 171 9.69 6.22 12.90
C ILE A 171 10.66 7.13 13.68
N LEU A 172 10.19 7.77 14.75
CA LEU A 172 11.02 8.62 15.61
C LEU A 172 12.14 7.82 16.28
N TRP A 173 11.85 6.60 16.72
CA TRP A 173 12.84 5.71 17.34
C TRP A 173 13.94 5.29 16.35
N ASP A 174 13.54 4.93 15.13
CA ASP A 174 14.49 4.55 14.08
C ASP A 174 15.34 5.75 13.63
N PHE A 175 14.73 6.94 13.56
CA PHE A 175 15.46 8.18 13.32
C PHE A 175 16.48 8.47 14.43
N TRP A 176 16.09 8.32 15.70
CA TRP A 176 17.00 8.51 16.83
C TRP A 176 18.16 7.51 16.82
N LYS A 177 17.92 6.24 16.49
CA LYS A 177 18.98 5.23 16.32
C LYS A 177 19.96 5.61 15.22
N LEU A 178 19.46 6.11 14.09
CA LEU A 178 20.30 6.54 12.97
C LEU A 178 21.17 7.73 13.37
N TYR A 179 20.57 8.74 13.99
CA TYR A 179 21.26 9.93 14.48
C TYR A 179 22.33 9.59 15.53
N ARG A 180 22.01 8.70 16.49
CA ARG A 180 22.96 8.24 17.51
C ARG A 180 24.14 7.51 16.90
N ARG A 181 23.92 6.72 15.84
CA ARG A 181 24.98 5.98 15.15
C ARG A 181 25.94 6.93 14.43
N GLU A 182 25.45 7.97 13.79
CA GLU A 182 26.29 9.01 13.18
C GLU A 182 27.13 9.77 14.22
N LEU A 183 26.55 10.12 15.37
CA LEU A 183 27.28 10.77 16.47
C LEU A 183 28.41 9.92 17.06
N ILE A 184 28.21 8.60 17.17
CA ILE A 184 29.24 7.68 17.67
C ILE A 184 30.37 7.51 16.65
N LEU A 185 30.05 7.39 15.36
CA LEU A 185 31.04 7.27 14.30
C LEU A 185 31.90 8.53 14.16
N ASN A 186 31.31 9.72 14.35
CA ASN A 186 32.03 10.99 14.23
C ASN A 186 32.91 11.32 15.46
N LYS A 187 32.69 10.64 16.60
CA LYS A 187 33.54 10.76 17.80
C LYS A 187 34.74 9.79 17.81
N GLY A 188 34.78 8.79 16.91
CA GLY A 188 35.88 7.81 16.82
C GLY A 188 37.07 8.24 15.96
N HIS A 189 37.04 9.45 15.38
CA HIS A 189 38.09 10.00 14.51
C HIS A 189 38.76 11.27 15.07
N ARG A 190 38.65 11.51 16.38
CA ARG A 190 39.40 12.56 17.07
C ARG A 190 40.22 11.97 18.20
#